data_AF-A0A521NRI0-F1
#
_entry.id   AF-A0A521NRI0-F1
#
_cell.length_a   1.000
_cell.length_b   1.000
_cell.length_c   1.000
_cell.angle_alpha   90.00
_cell.angle_beta   90.00
_cell.angle_gamma   90.00
#
_symmetry.space_group_name_H-M   'P 1'
#
loop_
_entity.id
_entity.type
_entity.pdbx_description
1 polymer ?
#
loop_
_entity_poly.entity_id
_entity_poly.type
_entity_poly.pdbx_seq_one_letter_code
_entity_poly.pdbx_strand_id
1 'polypeptide(L)'
;MRVTFHSLTIFLLLLFVFTGISTSSFSQTNPLEAKAAYLLAEESYGKGDMRAALEYVEEAATKLGAANAKILYLKIMTLKELSAKNAAFNNQLDSTITAFEKAADIADFNEEKTLEIVKIKLERKRQRNLGNQVEQSILDYQTKTGWVIGMRADSLEKQRPDLFTTQPGKYYVYKTGVSRNMSLLYHYQSPNLQNLTDIITIKDSLISSHAHYYYNYPTETPDFGQSVKAQVAVLEELKNTFGYIPDPELKTTDYDKSTGGSLTNYIYTWPGKELKISLSISHYSPGGKNSSSCVLSLYK
;
A
#
# COMPACT_ATOMS: atom_id res chain seq x y z
N MET A 1 -34.00 58.75 -41.82
CA MET A 1 -33.17 57.67 -42.38
C MET A 1 -33.57 56.37 -41.69
N ARG A 2 -34.48 55.59 -42.29
CA ARG A 2 -35.01 54.34 -41.70
C ARG A 2 -34.07 53.20 -42.08
N VAL A 3 -33.19 52.81 -41.17
CA VAL A 3 -32.42 51.57 -41.33
C VAL A 3 -33.38 50.42 -41.06
N THR A 4 -33.65 49.63 -42.11
CA THR A 4 -34.57 48.49 -42.06
C THR A 4 -34.02 47.40 -41.15
N PHE A 5 -34.77 47.07 -40.09
CA PHE A 5 -34.42 46.10 -39.05
C PHE A 5 -33.99 44.73 -39.56
N HIS A 6 -34.35 44.35 -40.79
CA HIS A 6 -33.96 43.08 -41.41
C HIS A 6 -32.46 42.98 -41.77
N SER A 7 -31.78 44.10 -42.02
CA SER A 7 -30.35 44.09 -42.33
C SER A 7 -29.48 43.86 -41.09
N LEU A 8 -29.98 44.20 -39.89
CA LEU A 8 -29.26 44.00 -38.63
C LEU A 8 -29.29 42.53 -38.20
N THR A 9 -30.41 41.84 -38.41
CA THR A 9 -30.57 40.42 -38.06
C THR A 9 -29.74 39.51 -38.95
N ILE A 10 -29.63 39.80 -40.25
CA ILE A 10 -28.79 39.04 -41.18
C ILE A 10 -27.31 39.22 -40.85
N PHE A 11 -26.89 40.44 -40.47
CA PHE A 11 -25.50 40.71 -40.09
C PHE A 11 -25.09 40.00 -38.77
N LEU A 12 -26.00 39.94 -37.79
CA LEU A 12 -25.79 39.19 -36.55
C LEU A 12 -25.75 37.67 -36.75
N LEU A 13 -26.55 37.12 -37.68
CA LEU A 13 -26.52 35.69 -38.00
C LEU A 13 -25.22 35.30 -38.74
N LEU A 14 -24.70 36.18 -39.61
CA LEU A 14 -23.43 35.96 -40.32
C LEU A 14 -22.21 36.01 -39.37
N LEU A 15 -22.26 36.83 -38.32
CA LEU A 15 -21.20 36.88 -37.31
C LEU A 15 -21.12 35.60 -36.47
N PHE A 16 -22.27 34.96 -36.21
CA PHE A 16 -22.33 33.72 -35.40
C PHE A 16 -21.81 32.48 -36.17
N VAL A 17 -21.93 32.47 -37.50
CA VAL A 17 -21.37 31.40 -38.34
C VAL A 17 -19.85 31.51 -38.49
N PHE A 18 -19.29 32.72 -38.39
CA PHE A 18 -17.83 32.94 -38.53
C PHE A 18 -17.03 32.66 -37.25
N THR A 19 -17.64 32.71 -36.07
CA THR A 19 -16.98 32.38 -34.79
C THR A 19 -17.06 30.89 -34.41
N GLY A 20 -17.76 30.06 -35.20
CA GLY A 20 -17.93 28.63 -34.95
C GLY A 20 -16.83 27.71 -35.51
N ILE A 21 -15.84 28.24 -36.24
CA ILE A 21 -14.82 27.44 -36.97
C ILE A 21 -13.43 27.54 -36.31
N SER A 22 -13.37 27.70 -34.99
CA SER A 22 -12.14 27.62 -34.19
C SER A 22 -12.48 26.72 -33.01
N THR A 23 -11.96 25.51 -32.81
CA THR A 23 -10.61 25.00 -33.03
C THR A 23 -10.65 23.46 -33.09
N SER A 24 -10.76 22.87 -34.27
CA SER A 24 -10.20 21.53 -34.45
C SER A 24 -8.72 21.72 -34.74
N SER A 25 -7.91 21.73 -33.68
CA SER A 25 -6.48 21.51 -33.81
C SER A 25 -6.31 20.14 -34.46
N PHE A 26 -6.20 20.13 -35.79
CA PHE A 26 -5.71 18.98 -36.52
C PHE A 26 -4.29 18.75 -36.01
N SER A 27 -4.16 17.83 -35.05
CA SER A 27 -2.88 17.25 -34.68
C SER A 27 -2.26 16.76 -35.98
N GLN A 28 -1.36 17.56 -36.55
CA GLN A 28 -0.57 17.14 -37.69
C GLN A 28 0.24 15.96 -37.19
N THR A 29 -0.18 14.76 -37.58
CA THR A 29 0.57 13.57 -37.26
C THR A 29 1.96 13.76 -37.87
N ASN A 30 3.00 13.63 -37.06
CA ASN A 30 4.38 13.65 -37.53
C ASN A 30 4.97 12.26 -37.29
N PRO A 31 4.79 11.33 -38.25
CA PRO A 31 5.19 9.94 -38.06
C PRO A 31 6.69 9.77 -37.82
N LEU A 32 7.52 10.67 -38.37
CA LEU A 32 8.97 10.61 -38.21
C LEU A 32 9.38 11.02 -36.79
N GLU A 33 8.84 12.12 -36.27
CA GLU A 33 9.04 12.54 -34.88
C GLU A 33 8.47 11.51 -33.90
N ALA A 34 7.27 10.95 -34.18
CA ALA A 34 6.69 9.90 -33.36
C ALA A 34 7.60 8.65 -33.29
N LYS A 35 8.19 8.27 -34.43
CA LYS A 35 9.15 7.15 -34.50
C LYS A 35 10.45 7.48 -33.74
N ALA A 36 10.97 8.69 -33.88
CA ALA A 36 12.18 9.12 -33.17
C ALA A 36 11.96 9.12 -31.65
N ALA A 37 10.85 9.70 -31.18
CA ALA A 37 10.46 9.69 -29.76
C ALA A 37 10.29 8.25 -29.24
N TYR A 38 9.64 7.37 -30.01
CA TYR A 38 9.49 5.97 -29.62
C TYR A 38 10.85 5.25 -29.48
N LEU A 39 11.82 5.50 -30.38
CA LEU A 39 13.16 4.92 -30.27
C LEU A 39 13.93 5.45 -29.05
N LEU A 40 13.79 6.75 -28.73
CA LEU A 40 14.36 7.33 -27.51
C LEU A 40 13.73 6.74 -26.25
N ALA A 41 12.43 6.41 -26.30
CA ALA A 41 11.75 5.70 -25.23
C ALA A 41 12.32 4.28 -25.03
N GLU A 42 12.52 3.51 -26.10
CA GLU A 42 13.12 2.17 -26.03
C GLU A 42 14.56 2.22 -25.49
N GLU A 43 15.37 3.19 -25.95
CA GLU A 43 16.73 3.39 -25.45
C GLU A 43 16.73 3.74 -23.95
N SER A 44 15.86 4.65 -23.52
CA SER A 44 15.74 5.06 -22.12
C SER A 44 15.26 3.91 -21.23
N TYR A 45 14.29 3.13 -21.71
CA TYR A 45 13.83 1.91 -21.04
C TYR A 45 14.97 0.91 -20.87
N GLY A 46 15.73 0.66 -21.94
CA GLY A 46 16.90 -0.25 -21.92
C GLY A 46 18.01 0.20 -20.97
N LYS A 47 18.16 1.51 -20.74
CA LYS A 47 19.09 2.10 -19.75
C LYS A 47 18.57 2.08 -18.32
N GLY A 48 17.32 1.70 -18.08
CA GLY A 48 16.69 1.75 -16.76
C GLY A 48 16.09 3.11 -16.39
N ASP A 49 16.13 4.12 -17.28
CA ASP A 49 15.55 5.44 -17.04
C ASP A 49 14.05 5.44 -17.39
N MET A 50 13.28 4.92 -16.46
CA MET A 50 11.83 4.73 -16.64
C MET A 50 11.06 6.05 -16.72
N ARG A 51 11.59 7.15 -16.18
CA ARG A 51 10.90 8.46 -16.28
C ARG A 51 11.08 9.04 -17.67
N ALA A 52 12.32 9.09 -18.17
CA ALA A 52 12.57 9.53 -19.54
C ALA A 52 11.85 8.63 -20.56
N ALA A 53 11.84 7.31 -20.34
CA ALA A 53 11.08 6.39 -21.18
C ALA A 53 9.57 6.71 -21.21
N LEU A 54 8.98 7.06 -20.07
CA LEU A 54 7.58 7.43 -19.98
C LEU A 54 7.29 8.74 -20.71
N GLU A 55 8.16 9.74 -20.57
CA GLU A 55 8.03 11.03 -21.26
C GLU A 55 8.08 10.84 -22.79
N TYR A 56 9.09 10.13 -23.29
CA TYR A 56 9.25 9.91 -24.73
C TYR A 56 8.15 9.03 -25.33
N VAL A 57 7.63 8.02 -24.61
CA VAL A 57 6.52 7.19 -25.13
C VAL A 57 5.20 7.99 -25.16
N GLU A 58 5.01 8.95 -24.25
CA GLU A 58 3.87 9.87 -24.29
C GLU A 58 3.99 10.91 -25.41
N GLU A 59 5.20 11.39 -25.68
CA GLU A 59 5.47 12.23 -26.85
C GLU A 59 5.18 11.48 -28.14
N ALA A 60 5.66 10.23 -28.26
CA ALA A 60 5.37 9.39 -29.43
C ALA A 60 3.86 9.20 -29.66
N ALA A 61 3.10 8.92 -28.59
CA ALA A 61 1.64 8.80 -28.66
C ALA A 61 0.98 10.09 -29.16
N THR A 62 1.43 11.24 -28.65
CA THR A 62 0.90 12.56 -29.00
C THR A 62 1.19 12.90 -30.47
N LYS A 63 2.42 12.68 -30.93
CA LYS A 63 2.86 12.96 -32.31
C LYS A 63 2.17 12.06 -33.34
N LEU A 64 1.76 10.85 -32.95
CA LEU A 64 1.01 9.93 -33.81
C LEU A 64 -0.51 10.25 -33.83
N GLY A 65 -1.00 11.05 -32.89
CA GLY A 65 -2.43 11.41 -32.74
C GLY A 65 -3.27 10.36 -32.00
N ALA A 66 -2.80 9.13 -31.91
CA ALA A 66 -3.35 8.08 -31.06
C ALA A 66 -2.25 7.06 -30.71
N ALA A 67 -2.30 6.49 -29.51
CA ALA A 67 -1.41 5.41 -29.12
C ALA A 67 -1.89 4.09 -29.73
N ASN A 68 -1.04 3.43 -30.50
CA ASN A 68 -1.26 2.09 -31.02
C ASN A 68 -0.78 1.01 -30.01
N ALA A 69 -1.04 -0.27 -30.29
CA ALA A 69 -0.68 -1.37 -29.39
C ALA A 69 0.82 -1.38 -29.05
N LYS A 70 1.70 -1.03 -30.01
CA LYS A 70 3.16 -0.96 -29.79
C LYS A 70 3.56 0.11 -28.77
N ILE A 71 3.03 1.32 -28.90
CA ILE A 71 3.27 2.44 -27.97
C ILE A 71 2.71 2.10 -26.59
N LEU A 72 1.47 1.58 -26.55
CA LEU A 72 0.80 1.20 -25.31
C LEU A 72 1.54 0.08 -24.57
N TYR A 73 2.08 -0.91 -25.29
CA TYR A 73 2.91 -1.97 -24.70
C TYR A 73 4.13 -1.39 -23.97
N LEU A 74 4.94 -0.57 -24.64
CA LEU A 74 6.13 0.02 -24.02
C LEU A 74 5.77 0.92 -22.82
N LYS A 75 4.65 1.65 -22.93
CA LYS A 75 4.11 2.45 -21.83
C LYS A 75 3.71 1.58 -20.64
N ILE A 76 3.05 0.43 -20.86
CA ILE A 76 2.69 -0.52 -19.79
C ILE A 76 3.94 -1.08 -19.12
N MET A 77 4.95 -1.48 -19.89
CA MET A 77 6.20 -2.01 -19.35
C MET A 77 6.93 -0.96 -18.48
N THR A 78 7.04 0.26 -18.98
CA THR A 78 7.61 1.39 -18.23
C THR A 78 6.82 1.67 -16.95
N LEU A 79 5.48 1.75 -17.04
CA LEU A 79 4.62 2.02 -15.89
C LEU A 79 4.61 0.89 -14.87
N LYS A 80 4.78 -0.38 -15.28
CA LYS A 80 4.95 -1.52 -14.39
C LYS A 80 6.17 -1.33 -13.50
N GLU A 81 7.33 -1.01 -14.10
CA GLU A 81 8.57 -0.74 -13.38
C GLU A 81 8.47 0.48 -12.45
N LEU A 82 7.81 1.56 -12.91
CA LEU A 82 7.55 2.73 -12.07
C LEU A 82 6.60 2.41 -10.91
N SER A 83 5.55 1.63 -11.16
CA SER A 83 4.53 1.27 -10.15
C SER A 83 5.07 0.38 -9.04
N ALA A 84 6.08 -0.45 -9.34
CA ALA A 84 6.79 -1.25 -8.35
C ALA A 84 7.53 -0.39 -7.33
N LYS A 85 7.96 0.82 -7.73
CA LYS A 85 8.69 1.77 -6.87
C LYS A 85 7.79 2.85 -6.27
N ASN A 86 6.72 3.22 -6.96
CA ASN A 86 5.80 4.26 -6.53
C ASN A 86 4.36 3.93 -6.95
N ALA A 87 3.51 3.66 -5.96
CA ALA A 87 2.11 3.32 -6.15
C ALA A 87 1.28 4.41 -6.87
N ALA A 88 1.76 5.66 -6.96
CA ALA A 88 1.07 6.73 -7.70
C ALA A 88 0.86 6.39 -9.19
N PHE A 89 1.71 5.54 -9.78
CA PHE A 89 1.59 5.12 -11.19
C PHE A 89 0.58 3.98 -11.40
N ASN A 90 0.02 3.39 -10.34
CA ASN A 90 -0.91 2.26 -10.44
C ASN A 90 -2.15 2.57 -11.29
N ASN A 91 -2.72 3.75 -11.12
CA ASN A 91 -3.92 4.16 -11.86
C ASN A 91 -3.61 4.36 -13.35
N GLN A 92 -2.47 4.97 -13.66
CA GLN A 92 -2.02 5.18 -15.04
C GLN A 92 -1.71 3.85 -15.72
N LEU A 93 -1.09 2.90 -15.00
CA LEU A 93 -0.86 1.54 -15.47
C LEU A 93 -2.18 0.83 -15.80
N ASP A 94 -3.15 0.86 -14.89
CA ASP A 94 -4.47 0.26 -15.10
C ASP A 94 -5.23 0.84 -16.30
N SER A 95 -5.22 2.17 -16.44
CA SER A 95 -5.86 2.83 -17.57
C SER A 95 -5.14 2.49 -18.88
N THR A 96 -3.82 2.37 -18.87
CA THR A 96 -3.03 2.05 -20.08
C THR A 96 -3.25 0.59 -20.49
N ILE A 97 -3.33 -0.36 -19.55
CA ILE A 97 -3.72 -1.75 -19.81
C ILE A 97 -5.11 -1.79 -20.48
N THR A 98 -6.07 -1.04 -19.94
CA THR A 98 -7.43 -0.97 -20.51
C THR A 98 -7.43 -0.35 -21.91
N ALA A 99 -6.57 0.63 -22.17
CA ALA A 99 -6.41 1.23 -23.50
C ALA A 99 -5.77 0.24 -24.48
N PHE A 100 -4.77 -0.53 -24.06
CA PHE A 100 -4.14 -1.57 -24.87
C PHE A 100 -5.15 -2.61 -25.34
N GLU A 101 -6.00 -3.11 -24.45
CA GLU A 101 -7.07 -4.07 -24.77
C GLU A 101 -8.10 -3.55 -25.79
N LYS A 102 -8.16 -2.23 -26.00
CA LYS A 102 -9.06 -1.55 -26.93
C LYS A 102 -8.34 -1.00 -28.15
N ALA A 103 -7.03 -1.22 -28.28
CA ALA A 103 -6.25 -0.70 -29.39
C ALA A 103 -6.74 -1.32 -30.71
N ALA A 104 -6.91 -0.49 -31.74
CA ALA A 104 -7.46 -0.93 -33.02
C ALA A 104 -6.57 -1.98 -33.72
N ASP A 105 -5.27 -1.96 -33.44
CA ASP A 105 -4.25 -2.84 -33.99
C ASP A 105 -3.86 -4.01 -33.06
N ILE A 106 -4.60 -4.26 -31.97
CA ILE A 106 -4.27 -5.36 -31.04
C ILE A 106 -4.31 -6.74 -31.69
N ALA A 107 -5.21 -6.95 -32.65
CA ALA A 107 -5.37 -8.24 -33.32
C ALA A 107 -4.15 -8.62 -34.18
N ASP A 108 -3.43 -7.62 -34.69
CA ASP A 108 -2.21 -7.78 -35.49
C ASP A 108 -0.95 -7.67 -34.62
N PHE A 109 -1.10 -7.43 -33.32
CA PHE A 109 0.00 -7.32 -32.39
C PHE A 109 0.52 -8.70 -31.97
N ASN A 110 1.81 -8.76 -31.62
CA ASN A 110 2.48 -10.01 -31.25
C ASN A 110 1.80 -10.68 -30.05
N GLU A 111 1.39 -11.95 -30.21
CA GLU A 111 0.66 -12.72 -29.20
C GLU A 111 1.42 -12.85 -27.87
N GLU A 112 2.74 -13.11 -27.91
CA GLU A 112 3.57 -13.25 -26.71
C GLU A 112 3.55 -11.97 -25.87
N LYS A 113 3.70 -10.81 -26.52
CA LYS A 113 3.60 -9.51 -25.87
C LYS A 113 2.20 -9.23 -25.33
N THR A 114 1.16 -9.62 -26.06
CA THR A 114 -0.23 -9.53 -25.58
C THR A 114 -0.42 -10.37 -24.32
N LEU A 115 0.08 -11.61 -24.28
CA LEU A 115 0.02 -12.49 -23.12
C LEU A 115 0.79 -11.91 -21.92
N GLU A 116 1.91 -11.22 -22.15
CA GLU A 116 2.62 -10.51 -21.08
C GLU A 116 1.75 -9.43 -20.44
N ILE A 117 1.04 -8.62 -21.25
CA ILE A 117 0.11 -7.61 -20.73
C ILE A 117 -1.04 -8.26 -19.94
N VAL A 118 -1.58 -9.38 -20.43
CA VAL A 118 -2.62 -10.14 -19.72
C VAL A 118 -2.11 -10.65 -18.37
N LYS A 119 -0.87 -11.16 -18.29
CA LYS A 119 -0.24 -11.58 -17.02
C LYS A 119 -0.14 -10.40 -16.04
N ILE A 120 0.30 -9.23 -16.51
CA ILE A 120 0.37 -8.01 -15.69
C ILE A 120 -1.03 -7.63 -15.17
N LYS A 121 -2.06 -7.69 -16.02
CA LYS A 121 -3.46 -7.41 -15.64
C LYS A 121 -3.95 -8.37 -14.55
N LEU A 122 -3.70 -9.67 -14.71
CA LEU A 122 -4.10 -10.69 -13.75
C LEU A 122 -3.40 -10.49 -12.40
N GLU A 123 -2.09 -10.25 -12.41
CA GLU A 123 -1.32 -9.98 -11.21
C GLU A 123 -1.84 -8.74 -10.47
N ARG A 124 -2.14 -7.66 -11.20
CA ARG A 124 -2.73 -6.45 -10.62
C ARG A 124 -4.12 -6.66 -10.05
N LYS A 125 -4.95 -7.48 -10.70
CA LYS A 125 -6.28 -7.84 -10.17
C LYS A 125 -6.13 -8.64 -8.88
N ARG A 126 -5.19 -9.58 -8.81
CA ARG A 126 -4.86 -10.34 -7.62
C ARG A 126 -4.43 -9.43 -6.48
N GLN A 127 -3.49 -8.51 -6.72
CA GLN A 127 -3.01 -7.56 -5.71
C GLN A 127 -4.12 -6.67 -5.15
N ARG A 128 -5.03 -6.17 -6.00
CA ARG A 128 -6.19 -5.39 -5.55
C ARG A 128 -7.16 -6.20 -4.69
N ASN A 129 -7.44 -7.43 -5.09
CA ASN A 129 -8.32 -8.31 -4.33
C ASN A 129 -7.70 -8.64 -2.96
N LEU A 130 -6.39 -8.93 -2.92
CA LEU A 130 -5.66 -9.13 -1.67
C LEU A 130 -5.71 -7.88 -0.79
N GLY A 131 -5.47 -6.68 -1.34
CA GLY A 131 -5.56 -5.43 -0.59
C GLY A 131 -6.96 -5.16 -0.01
N ASN A 132 -8.02 -5.43 -0.78
CA ASN A 132 -9.40 -5.30 -0.28
C ASN A 132 -9.71 -6.34 0.81
N GLN A 133 -9.23 -7.57 0.66
CA GLN A 133 -9.39 -8.62 1.68
C GLN A 133 -8.65 -8.25 2.97
N VAL A 134 -7.39 -7.80 2.87
CA VAL A 134 -6.59 -7.33 4.01
C VAL A 134 -7.28 -6.18 4.74
N GLU A 135 -7.80 -5.20 4.00
CA GLU A 135 -8.54 -4.08 4.57
C GLU A 135 -9.73 -4.59 5.40
N GLN A 136 -10.53 -5.51 4.84
CA GLN A 136 -11.65 -6.09 5.56
C GLN A 136 -11.18 -6.87 6.80
N SER A 137 -10.15 -7.71 6.68
CA SER A 137 -9.60 -8.46 7.81
C SER A 137 -9.05 -7.56 8.92
N ILE A 138 -8.47 -6.41 8.59
CA ILE A 138 -8.02 -5.40 9.57
C ILE A 138 -9.22 -4.80 10.32
N LEU A 139 -10.29 -4.45 9.60
CA LEU A 139 -11.52 -3.92 10.20
C LEU A 139 -12.22 -4.97 11.08
N ASP A 140 -12.25 -6.23 10.63
CA ASP A 140 -12.78 -7.35 11.40
C ASP A 140 -11.95 -7.60 12.67
N TYR A 141 -10.62 -7.52 12.58
CA TYR A 141 -9.72 -7.58 13.72
C TYR A 141 -9.99 -6.46 14.73
N GLN A 142 -10.12 -5.20 14.30
CA GLN A 142 -10.52 -4.09 15.18
C GLN A 142 -11.86 -4.33 15.87
N THR A 143 -12.83 -4.87 15.12
CA THR A 143 -14.16 -5.18 15.65
C THR A 143 -14.09 -6.27 16.71
N LYS A 144 -13.31 -7.32 16.45
CA LYS A 144 -13.06 -8.44 17.38
C LYS A 144 -12.40 -7.98 18.67
N THR A 145 -11.36 -7.14 18.59
CA THR A 145 -10.62 -6.67 19.77
C THR A 145 -11.32 -5.52 20.49
N GLY A 146 -12.16 -4.76 19.79
CA GLY A 146 -12.81 -3.56 20.27
C GLY A 146 -11.91 -2.32 20.30
N TRP A 147 -10.62 -2.44 20.00
CA TRP A 147 -9.67 -1.32 19.96
C TRP A 147 -9.72 -0.63 18.60
N VAL A 148 -10.40 0.52 18.54
CA VAL A 148 -10.59 1.27 17.30
C VAL A 148 -9.50 2.34 17.14
N ILE A 149 -8.55 2.11 16.23
CA ILE A 149 -7.46 3.06 15.97
C ILE A 149 -8.01 4.37 15.40
N GLY A 150 -7.54 5.49 15.94
CA GLY A 150 -7.99 6.84 15.60
C GLY A 150 -9.26 7.28 16.33
N MET A 151 -9.91 6.43 17.14
CA MET A 151 -10.99 6.87 18.02
C MET A 151 -10.41 7.58 19.24
N ARG A 152 -11.12 8.58 19.78
CA ARG A 152 -10.75 9.15 21.07
C ARG A 152 -10.96 8.14 22.21
N ALA A 153 -10.01 8.09 23.14
CA ALA A 153 -10.03 7.14 24.24
C ALA A 153 -11.24 7.33 25.17
N ASP A 154 -11.63 8.58 25.45
CA ASP A 154 -12.82 8.92 26.26
C ASP A 154 -14.12 8.43 25.61
N SER A 155 -14.25 8.61 24.30
CA SER A 155 -15.37 8.08 23.51
C SER A 155 -15.41 6.56 23.53
N LEU A 156 -14.26 5.90 23.38
CA LEU A 156 -14.18 4.43 23.37
C LEU A 156 -14.50 3.86 24.76
N GLU A 157 -13.99 4.47 25.84
CA GLU A 157 -14.30 4.07 27.22
C GLU A 157 -15.80 4.20 27.53
N LYS A 158 -16.45 5.24 27.02
CA LYS A 158 -17.91 5.39 27.16
C LYS A 158 -18.70 4.32 26.39
N GLN A 159 -18.25 3.93 25.20
CA GLN A 159 -18.93 2.93 24.36
C GLN A 159 -18.64 1.49 24.80
N ARG A 160 -17.41 1.24 25.26
CA ARG A 160 -16.85 -0.07 25.61
C ARG A 160 -16.12 0.02 26.95
N PRO A 161 -16.85 0.29 28.06
CA PRO A 161 -16.25 0.40 29.38
C PRO A 161 -15.61 -0.91 29.83
N ASP A 162 -16.06 -2.05 29.30
CA ASP A 162 -15.49 -3.37 29.53
C ASP A 162 -13.98 -3.42 29.22
N LEU A 163 -13.55 -2.81 28.11
CA LEU A 163 -12.14 -2.80 27.68
C LEU A 163 -11.20 -2.14 28.71
N PHE A 164 -11.73 -1.22 29.54
CA PHE A 164 -10.96 -0.46 30.53
C PHE A 164 -11.17 -0.95 31.97
N THR A 165 -12.24 -1.71 32.22
CA THR A 165 -12.68 -2.07 33.58
C THR A 165 -12.41 -3.51 33.96
N THR A 166 -12.50 -4.49 33.04
CA THR A 166 -12.60 -5.92 33.37
C THR A 166 -11.30 -6.72 33.42
N GLN A 167 -10.13 -6.10 33.59
CA GLN A 167 -8.86 -6.85 33.62
C GLN A 167 -8.28 -7.00 35.05
N PRO A 168 -8.16 -8.22 35.59
CA PRO A 168 -7.55 -8.48 36.89
C PRO A 168 -6.02 -8.29 36.82
N GLY A 169 -5.46 -7.41 37.68
CA GLY A 169 -4.00 -7.17 37.78
C GLY A 169 -3.51 -5.75 37.42
N LYS A 170 -4.40 -4.74 37.45
CA LYS A 170 -4.15 -3.35 37.03
C LYS A 170 -2.89 -2.70 37.63
N TYR A 171 -1.90 -2.44 36.78
CA TYR A 171 -0.99 -1.30 36.97
C TYR A 171 -1.36 -0.22 35.94
N TYR A 172 -2.13 0.78 36.38
CA TYR A 172 -2.27 2.03 35.64
C TYR A 172 -1.00 2.86 35.85
N VAL A 173 -0.19 3.10 34.82
CA VAL A 173 0.67 4.30 34.84
C VAL A 173 -0.15 5.45 34.30
N TYR A 174 -1.07 5.92 35.14
CA TYR A 174 -1.70 7.24 34.99
C TYR A 174 -0.70 8.27 35.54
N LYS A 175 -0.21 9.19 34.70
CA LYS A 175 0.25 10.50 35.18
C LYS A 175 -0.59 11.59 34.54
N THR A 176 -1.71 11.84 35.22
CA THR A 176 -2.43 13.13 35.39
C THR A 176 -2.40 14.13 34.23
N GLY A 177 -3.58 14.36 33.65
CA GLY A 177 -3.84 15.38 32.63
C GLY A 177 -3.82 14.77 31.23
N VAL A 178 -4.94 14.86 30.51
CA VAL A 178 -5.17 14.26 29.18
C VAL A 178 -4.36 14.99 28.08
N SER A 179 -3.09 15.30 28.33
CA SER A 179 -2.21 15.94 27.37
C SER A 179 -0.91 15.16 27.20
N ARG A 180 -0.86 14.49 26.04
CA ARG A 180 0.34 14.11 25.29
C ARG A 180 1.02 12.81 25.71
N ASN A 181 0.41 11.70 25.28
CA ASN A 181 0.99 10.37 25.07
C ASN A 181 0.99 9.44 26.30
N MET A 182 0.29 8.31 26.19
CA MET A 182 0.21 7.26 27.21
C MET A 182 0.22 5.89 26.55
N SER A 183 0.80 4.89 27.21
CA SER A 183 0.65 3.48 26.85
C SER A 183 -0.04 2.75 27.99
N LEU A 184 -1.15 2.08 27.70
CA LEU A 184 -1.86 1.19 28.60
C LEU A 184 -1.35 -0.23 28.36
N LEU A 185 -0.85 -0.88 29.41
CA LEU A 185 -0.37 -2.25 29.37
C LEU A 185 -1.38 -3.15 30.07
N TYR A 186 -1.83 -4.17 29.36
CA TYR A 186 -2.83 -5.12 29.82
C TYR A 186 -2.18 -6.48 30.07
N HIS A 187 -2.29 -6.94 31.32
CA HIS A 187 -1.79 -8.22 31.77
C HIS A 187 -2.99 -9.13 32.07
N TYR A 188 -3.18 -10.18 31.28
CA TYR A 188 -4.05 -11.28 31.69
C TYR A 188 -3.21 -12.38 32.36
N GLN A 189 -3.67 -12.85 33.51
CA GLN A 189 -3.15 -14.08 34.10
C GLN A 189 -3.61 -15.27 33.24
N SER A 190 -2.76 -15.71 32.30
CA SER A 190 -2.90 -17.02 31.65
C SER A 190 -2.06 -18.03 32.43
N PRO A 191 -2.57 -19.26 32.71
CA PRO A 191 -1.83 -20.29 33.45
C PRO A 191 -0.47 -20.66 32.85
N ASN A 192 -0.25 -20.36 31.56
CA ASN A 192 0.91 -20.79 30.79
C ASN A 192 1.74 -19.63 30.18
N LEU A 193 1.45 -18.36 30.46
CA LEU A 193 2.16 -17.22 29.88
C LEU A 193 2.57 -16.19 30.94
N GLN A 194 3.86 -15.97 31.09
CA GLN A 194 4.40 -14.86 31.88
C GLN A 194 4.17 -13.53 31.15
N ASN A 195 3.01 -12.93 31.44
CA ASN A 195 2.81 -11.50 31.73
C ASN A 195 2.98 -10.45 30.62
N LEU A 196 2.27 -10.54 29.50
CA LEU A 196 1.78 -9.39 28.69
C LEU A 196 0.87 -9.95 27.58
N THR A 197 -0.33 -9.38 27.39
CA THR A 197 -1.24 -9.83 26.32
C THR A 197 -1.51 -8.71 25.34
N ASP A 198 -1.77 -7.49 25.81
CA ASP A 198 -2.05 -6.37 24.94
C ASP A 198 -1.38 -5.07 25.42
N ILE A 199 -0.93 -4.24 24.48
CA ILE A 199 -0.46 -2.87 24.72
C ILE A 199 -1.27 -1.93 23.84
N ILE A 200 -1.89 -0.91 24.43
CA ILE A 200 -2.61 0.14 23.73
C ILE A 200 -1.86 1.44 23.88
N THR A 201 -1.49 2.07 22.77
CA THR A 201 -0.90 3.40 22.80
C THR A 201 -1.96 4.44 22.50
N ILE A 202 -2.00 5.49 23.29
CA ILE A 202 -2.89 6.63 23.16
C ILE A 202 -2.03 7.87 22.96
N LYS A 203 -2.17 8.52 21.80
CA LYS A 203 -1.44 9.73 21.42
C LYS A 203 -2.43 10.86 21.24
N ASP A 204 -2.22 11.99 21.92
CA ASP A 204 -3.11 13.16 21.83
C ASP A 204 -4.60 12.83 22.02
N SER A 205 -4.90 11.96 23.00
CA SER A 205 -6.24 11.41 23.31
C SER A 205 -6.82 10.42 22.29
N LEU A 206 -6.12 10.10 21.20
CA LEU A 206 -6.54 9.12 20.21
C LEU A 206 -5.86 7.79 20.45
N ILE A 207 -6.58 6.67 20.29
CA ILE A 207 -5.96 5.35 20.23
C ILE A 207 -5.06 5.31 18.98
N SER A 208 -3.74 5.27 19.16
CA SER A 208 -2.77 5.33 18.06
C SER A 208 -2.31 3.95 17.60
N SER A 209 -2.29 2.96 18.51
CA SER A 209 -1.95 1.59 18.16
C SER A 209 -2.49 0.58 19.18
N HIS A 210 -2.66 -0.66 18.73
CA HIS A 210 -2.90 -1.84 19.56
C HIS A 210 -1.87 -2.90 19.21
N ALA A 211 -1.16 -3.44 20.20
CA ALA A 211 -0.25 -4.55 20.04
C ALA A 211 -0.73 -5.74 20.86
N HIS A 212 -0.76 -6.93 20.27
CA HIS A 212 -1.15 -8.19 20.87
C HIS A 212 0.05 -9.14 20.92
N TYR A 213 0.36 -9.69 22.09
CA TYR A 213 1.45 -10.64 22.29
C TYR A 213 0.94 -12.07 22.14
N TYR A 214 1.44 -12.79 21.14
CA TYR A 214 1.23 -14.23 21.02
C TYR A 214 2.09 -14.99 22.04
N TYR A 215 3.34 -14.56 22.21
CA TYR A 215 4.23 -15.07 23.23
C TYR A 215 5.32 -14.06 23.57
N ASN A 216 5.87 -14.23 24.77
CA ASN A 216 7.07 -13.56 25.24
C ASN A 216 7.84 -14.57 26.09
N TYR A 217 8.87 -15.18 25.52
CA TYR A 217 9.72 -16.16 26.21
C TYR A 217 10.97 -15.44 26.71
N PRO A 218 11.02 -15.04 28.01
CA PRO A 218 12.16 -14.33 28.57
C PRO A 218 13.42 -15.20 28.67
N THR A 219 13.29 -16.51 28.43
CA THR A 219 14.38 -17.47 28.43
C THR A 219 14.15 -18.51 27.33
N GLU A 220 15.10 -18.59 26.41
CA GLU A 220 15.10 -19.48 25.25
C GLU A 220 16.39 -20.31 25.20
N THR A 221 16.34 -21.37 24.40
CA THR A 221 17.55 -22.09 23.98
C THR A 221 18.32 -21.27 22.92
N PRO A 222 19.62 -21.52 22.71
CA PRO A 222 20.41 -20.79 21.69
C PRO A 222 19.87 -20.87 20.26
N ASP A 223 19.10 -21.92 19.96
CA ASP A 223 18.42 -22.13 18.68
C ASP A 223 16.98 -21.61 18.65
N PHE A 224 16.51 -20.94 19.71
CA PHE A 224 15.15 -20.40 19.81
C PHE A 224 14.05 -21.46 19.60
N GLY A 225 14.28 -22.68 20.07
CA GLY A 225 13.44 -23.84 19.76
C GLY A 225 11.98 -23.70 20.19
N GLN A 226 11.65 -22.91 21.22
CA GLN A 226 10.25 -22.70 21.63
C GLN A 226 9.52 -21.74 20.67
N SER A 227 10.09 -20.57 20.41
CA SER A 227 9.52 -19.58 19.48
C SER A 227 9.42 -20.10 18.06
N VAL A 228 10.41 -20.85 17.56
CA VAL A 228 10.33 -21.47 16.22
C VAL A 228 9.14 -22.41 16.12
N LYS A 229 8.86 -23.21 17.16
CA LYS A 229 7.68 -24.09 17.20
C LYS A 229 6.38 -23.29 17.28
N ALA A 230 6.33 -22.26 18.13
CA ALA A 230 5.15 -21.41 18.30
C ALA A 230 4.83 -20.58 17.04
N GLN A 231 5.86 -20.13 16.32
CA GLN A 231 5.75 -19.31 15.11
C GLN A 231 4.89 -19.99 14.03
N VAL A 232 5.00 -21.30 13.86
CA VAL A 232 4.21 -22.03 12.86
C VAL A 232 2.70 -21.86 13.10
N ALA A 233 2.26 -22.01 14.35
CA ALA A 233 0.85 -21.86 14.71
C ALA A 233 0.37 -20.40 14.52
N VAL A 234 1.18 -19.42 14.94
CA VAL A 234 0.86 -17.99 14.79
C VAL A 234 0.74 -17.61 13.31
N LEU A 235 1.69 -18.03 12.48
CA LEU A 235 1.63 -17.75 11.05
C LEU A 235 0.43 -18.45 10.40
N GLU A 236 0.09 -19.68 10.78
CA GLU A 236 -1.11 -20.32 10.20
C GLU A 236 -2.40 -19.61 10.62
N GLU A 237 -2.53 -19.15 11.87
CA GLU A 237 -3.66 -18.33 12.33
C GLU A 237 -3.79 -17.03 11.51
N LEU A 238 -2.68 -16.31 11.33
CA LEU A 238 -2.67 -15.05 10.60
C LEU A 238 -2.92 -15.25 9.10
N LYS A 239 -2.45 -16.35 8.52
CA LYS A 239 -2.76 -16.73 7.14
C LYS A 239 -4.25 -16.95 6.97
N ASN A 240 -4.90 -17.64 7.91
CA ASN A 240 -6.34 -17.85 7.88
C ASN A 240 -7.12 -16.54 8.08
N THR A 241 -6.58 -15.62 8.87
CA THR A 241 -7.20 -14.31 9.14
C THR A 241 -7.06 -13.33 7.97
N PHE A 242 -5.87 -13.22 7.38
CA PHE A 242 -5.52 -12.23 6.36
C PHE A 242 -5.44 -12.79 4.93
N GLY A 243 -5.66 -14.10 4.77
CA GLY A 243 -5.68 -14.82 3.49
C GLY A 243 -4.31 -15.23 2.95
N TYR A 244 -3.22 -14.63 3.42
CA TYR A 244 -1.84 -14.94 3.02
C TYR A 244 -0.83 -14.47 4.06
N ILE A 245 0.41 -14.93 3.95
CA ILE A 245 1.56 -14.44 4.72
C ILE A 245 2.48 -13.66 3.78
N PRO A 246 2.76 -12.36 4.04
CA PRO A 246 3.72 -11.60 3.26
C PRO A 246 5.14 -12.12 3.50
N ASP A 247 6.07 -11.81 2.60
CA ASP A 247 7.48 -12.10 2.87
C ASP A 247 7.97 -11.24 4.05
N PRO A 248 8.73 -11.82 5.00
CA PRO A 248 9.22 -11.07 6.15
C PRO A 248 10.34 -10.11 5.72
N GLU A 249 10.28 -8.88 6.23
CA GLU A 249 11.46 -8.02 6.28
C GLU A 249 12.36 -8.47 7.43
N LEU A 250 13.60 -8.85 7.12
CA LEU A 250 14.59 -9.25 8.10
C LEU A 250 15.40 -8.02 8.54
N LYS A 251 15.40 -7.73 9.85
CA LYS A 251 16.24 -6.68 10.45
C LYS A 251 17.10 -7.28 11.56
N THR A 252 18.41 -7.32 11.35
CA THR A 252 19.38 -7.72 12.37
C THR A 252 20.14 -6.50 12.87
N THR A 253 20.19 -6.34 14.19
CA THR A 253 20.98 -5.33 14.88
C THR A 253 21.98 -6.04 15.80
N ASP A 254 23.26 -5.80 15.56
CA ASP A 254 24.32 -6.27 16.46
C ASP A 254 24.45 -5.32 17.64
N TYR A 255 24.55 -5.86 18.85
CA TYR A 255 24.81 -5.07 20.05
C TYR A 255 26.30 -4.76 20.17
N ASP A 256 26.64 -3.76 21.00
CA ASP A 256 28.02 -3.32 21.22
C ASP A 256 28.98 -4.51 21.46
N LYS A 257 30.15 -4.44 20.82
CA LYS A 257 31.22 -5.45 20.85
C LYS A 257 31.67 -5.79 22.27
N SER A 258 31.48 -4.89 23.23
CA SER A 258 31.84 -5.07 24.64
C SER A 258 30.94 -6.08 25.39
N THR A 259 29.69 -6.25 24.96
CA THR A 259 28.71 -7.15 25.61
C THR A 259 28.36 -8.37 24.76
N GLY A 260 28.54 -8.25 23.43
CA GLY A 260 28.21 -9.29 22.47
C GLY A 260 26.70 -9.53 22.35
N GLY A 261 26.27 -9.98 21.17
CA GLY A 261 24.89 -10.41 20.94
C GLY A 261 24.21 -9.73 19.77
N SER A 262 23.02 -10.23 19.43
CA SER A 262 22.22 -9.75 18.31
C SER A 262 20.73 -9.69 18.66
N LEU A 263 20.02 -8.82 17.95
CA LEU A 263 18.56 -8.82 17.85
C LEU A 263 18.21 -9.05 16.38
N THR A 264 17.50 -10.13 16.12
CA THR A 264 16.96 -10.42 14.79
C THR A 264 15.45 -10.28 14.84
N ASN A 265 14.90 -9.43 13.97
CA ASN A 265 13.47 -9.23 13.81
C ASN A 265 13.01 -9.73 12.45
N TYR A 266 11.95 -10.54 12.44
CA TYR A 266 11.19 -10.91 11.26
C TYR A 266 9.89 -10.12 11.28
N ILE A 267 9.71 -9.22 10.32
CA ILE A 267 8.56 -8.30 10.28
C ILE A 267 7.67 -8.64 9.09
N TYR A 268 6.48 -9.13 9.36
CA TYR A 268 5.44 -9.42 8.36
C TYR A 268 4.44 -8.28 8.38
N THR A 269 4.23 -7.58 7.27
CA THR A 269 3.32 -6.43 7.22
C THR A 269 2.18 -6.66 6.22
N TRP A 270 0.95 -6.53 6.68
CA TRP A 270 -0.25 -6.47 5.84
C TRP A 270 -0.71 -5.01 5.74
N PRO A 271 -0.50 -4.37 4.57
CA PRO A 271 -0.89 -2.98 4.39
C PRO A 271 -2.37 -2.86 4.05
N GLY A 272 -3.12 -2.15 4.88
CA GLY A 272 -4.42 -1.57 4.53
C GLY A 272 -4.27 -0.17 3.92
N LYS A 273 -5.39 0.47 3.62
CA LYS A 273 -5.45 1.82 3.02
C LYS A 273 -5.02 2.90 4.00
N GLU A 274 -5.58 2.87 5.22
CA GLU A 274 -5.29 3.83 6.29
C GLU A 274 -4.60 3.20 7.50
N LEU A 275 -4.68 1.87 7.59
CA LEU A 275 -4.21 1.09 8.71
C LEU A 275 -3.22 0.03 8.23
N LYS A 276 -2.35 -0.40 9.11
CA LYS A 276 -1.39 -1.48 8.89
C LYS A 276 -1.45 -2.41 10.08
N ILE A 277 -1.36 -3.70 9.79
CA ILE A 277 -1.10 -4.68 10.82
C ILE A 277 0.24 -5.37 10.53
N SER A 278 1.06 -5.52 11.56
CA SER A 278 2.41 -6.05 11.43
C SER A 278 2.70 -7.07 12.53
N LEU A 279 3.14 -8.26 12.15
CA LEU A 279 3.68 -9.23 13.08
C LEU A 279 5.19 -9.03 13.17
N SER A 280 5.69 -8.78 14.38
CA SER A 280 7.13 -8.77 14.67
C SER A 280 7.48 -10.00 15.49
N ILE A 281 8.36 -10.84 14.96
CA ILE A 281 8.98 -11.94 15.70
C ILE A 281 10.42 -11.55 15.98
N SER A 282 10.76 -11.42 17.25
CA SER A 282 12.04 -10.91 17.72
C SER A 282 12.80 -12.02 18.44
N HIS A 283 14.02 -12.31 18.00
CA HIS A 283 14.97 -13.19 18.66
C HIS A 283 16.12 -12.36 19.22
N TYR A 284 16.28 -12.37 20.54
CA TYR A 284 17.22 -11.53 21.28
C TYR A 284 18.26 -12.40 21.98
N SER A 285 19.54 -12.14 21.74
CA SER A 285 20.67 -12.92 22.29
C SER A 285 21.82 -12.05 22.84
N PRO A 286 21.60 -11.14 23.81
CA PRO A 286 22.69 -10.38 24.43
C PRO A 286 23.52 -11.25 25.38
N GLY A 287 24.85 -11.20 25.27
CA GLY A 287 25.74 -11.83 26.26
C GLY A 287 25.43 -13.30 26.58
N GLY A 288 24.95 -14.06 25.59
CA GLY A 288 24.59 -15.48 25.71
C GLY A 288 23.23 -15.80 26.36
N LYS A 289 22.44 -14.79 26.73
CA LYS A 289 21.05 -14.97 27.20
C LYS A 289 20.10 -14.88 26.02
N ASN A 290 19.36 -15.94 25.73
CA ASN A 290 18.39 -15.94 24.64
C ASN A 290 16.98 -15.66 25.15
N SER A 291 16.22 -14.87 24.42
CA SER A 291 14.79 -14.64 24.66
C SER A 291 14.10 -14.30 23.34
N SER A 292 12.79 -14.50 23.27
CA SER A 292 12.02 -14.26 22.06
C SER A 292 10.66 -13.65 22.36
N SER A 293 10.12 -12.92 21.40
CA SER A 293 8.76 -12.40 21.49
C SER A 293 8.09 -12.36 20.13
N CYS A 294 6.76 -12.44 20.12
CA CYS A 294 5.95 -12.35 18.92
C CYS A 294 4.76 -11.43 19.18
N VAL A 295 4.71 -10.33 18.43
CA VAL A 295 3.79 -9.22 18.66
C VAL A 295 3.10 -8.84 17.36
N LEU A 296 1.77 -8.88 17.35
CA LEU A 296 0.93 -8.37 16.27
C LEU A 296 0.49 -6.95 16.60
N SER A 297 0.93 -5.98 15.82
CA SER A 297 0.66 -4.56 16.04
C SER A 297 -0.23 -3.99 14.94
N LEU A 298 -1.34 -3.37 15.33
CA LEU A 298 -2.22 -2.59 14.49
C LEU A 298 -1.99 -1.09 14.74
N TYR A 299 -1.78 -0.32 13.67
CA TYR A 299 -1.48 1.11 13.73
C TYR A 299 -1.77 1.81 12.38
N LYS A 300 -1.58 3.13 12.30
CA LYS A 300 -1.65 3.92 11.04
C LYS A 300 -0.27 4.04 10.38
#